data_AF-A0A485KDU3-F1
#
_entry.id   AF-A0A485KDU3-F1
#
_cell.length_a   1.000
_cell.length_b   1.000
_cell.length_c   1.000
_cell.angle_alpha   90.00
_cell.angle_beta   90.00
_cell.angle_gamma   90.00
#
_symmetry.space_group_name_H-M   'P 1'
#
loop_
_entity.id
_entity.type
_entity.pdbx_description
1 polymer ?
#
loop_
_entity_poly.entity_id
_entity_poly.type
_entity_poly.pdbx_seq_one_letter_code
_entity_poly.pdbx_strand_id
1 'polypeptide(L)'
;MDKVTELQQCVDQMALDMFNALRLLPSLSAKDEKNADEVAEQMDRIKGLAKDLLLSAKATQDVIETLPGLEKSEADQLEEMRQLQLASDEEARNLLEAEAEALQWSKRAQESLRVICETRLKRSASAAARLPPSVATTTLPSTADA
;
A
#
# COMPACT_ATOMS: atom_id res chain seq x y z
N MET A 1 8.08 7.96 -4.97
CA MET A 1 8.44 8.48 -6.30
C MET A 1 9.31 7.42 -6.95
N ASP A 2 9.14 7.18 -8.25
CA ASP A 2 9.99 6.22 -8.97
C ASP A 2 11.47 6.67 -8.92
N LYS A 3 12.39 5.73 -8.72
CA LYS A 3 13.82 6.02 -8.51
C LYS A 3 14.50 6.57 -9.75
N VAL A 4 14.06 6.15 -10.94
CA VAL A 4 14.57 6.71 -12.20
C VAL A 4 14.08 8.15 -12.37
N THR A 5 12.83 8.43 -12.01
CA THR A 5 12.28 9.79 -12.00
C THR A 5 13.02 10.69 -11.00
N GLU A 6 13.37 10.18 -9.81
CA GLU A 6 14.19 10.89 -8.81
C GLU A 6 15.59 11.21 -9.37
N LEU A 7 16.23 10.24 -10.03
CA LEU A 7 17.53 10.44 -10.67
C LEU A 7 17.47 11.52 -11.74
N GLN A 8 16.42 11.51 -12.58
CA GLN A 8 16.23 12.52 -13.61
C GLN A 8 16.17 13.93 -13.01
N GLN A 9 15.42 14.11 -11.93
CA GLN A 9 15.33 15.40 -11.24
C GLN A 9 16.67 15.84 -10.65
N CYS A 10 17.45 14.92 -10.07
CA CYS A 10 18.80 15.21 -9.57
C CYS A 10 19.74 15.68 -10.68
N VAL A 11 19.72 15.00 -11.83
CA VAL A 11 20.55 15.37 -12.99
C VAL A 11 20.12 16.72 -13.57
N ASP A 12 18.81 16.98 -13.68
CA ASP A 12 18.28 18.25 -14.17
C ASP A 12 18.68 19.41 -13.24
N GLN A 13 18.57 19.20 -11.92
CA GLN A 13 18.99 20.19 -10.93
C GLN A 13 20.50 20.45 -11.00
N MET A 14 21.32 19.41 -11.11
CA MET A 14 22.77 19.54 -11.26
C MET A 14 23.13 20.33 -12.52
N ALA A 15 22.44 20.09 -13.64
CA ALA A 15 22.65 20.84 -14.88
C ALA A 15 22.30 22.33 -14.71
N LEU A 16 21.20 22.65 -14.01
CA LEU A 16 20.84 24.03 -13.68
C LEU A 16 21.89 24.70 -12.79
N ASP A 17 22.38 24.00 -11.77
CA ASP A 17 23.41 24.49 -10.85
C ASP A 17 24.72 24.77 -11.61
N MET A 18 25.14 23.88 -12.52
CA MET A 18 26.30 24.10 -13.40
C MET A 18 26.12 25.33 -14.29
N PHE A 19 24.95 25.47 -14.92
CA PHE A 19 24.69 26.60 -15.82
C PHE A 19 24.69 27.93 -15.06
N ASN A 20 24.07 27.96 -13.88
CA ASN A 20 24.06 29.12 -13.00
C ASN A 20 25.47 29.47 -12.51
N ALA A 21 26.27 28.47 -12.16
CA ALA A 21 27.66 28.66 -11.76
C ALA A 21 28.50 29.28 -12.89
N LEU A 22 28.42 28.72 -14.11
CA LEU A 22 29.13 29.24 -15.28
C LEU A 22 28.74 30.69 -15.63
N ARG A 23 27.47 31.06 -15.42
CA ARG A 23 26.99 32.43 -15.64
C ARG A 23 27.55 33.44 -14.62
N LEU A 24 27.83 32.98 -13.40
CA LEU A 24 28.32 33.81 -12.29
C LEU A 24 29.85 33.87 -12.21
N LEU A 25 30.55 33.05 -13.01
CA LEU A 25 31.99 33.13 -13.13
C LEU A 25 32.38 34.50 -13.73
N PRO A 26 33.37 35.20 -13.14
CA PRO A 26 33.87 36.44 -13.70
C PRO A 26 34.35 36.21 -15.13
N SER A 27 34.11 37.18 -16.01
CA SER A 27 34.84 37.21 -17.28
C SER A 27 36.34 37.23 -16.95
N LEU A 28 37.15 36.45 -17.66
CA LEU A 28 38.61 36.40 -17.53
C LEU A 28 39.32 37.77 -17.74
N SER A 29 38.54 38.84 -18.00
CA SER A 29 38.97 40.22 -18.21
C SER A 29 39.11 41.05 -16.93
N ALA A 30 38.76 40.56 -15.74
CA ALA A 30 38.81 41.35 -14.50
C ALA A 30 40.25 41.50 -13.96
N LYS A 31 41.10 42.23 -14.70
CA LYS A 31 42.36 42.83 -14.21
C LYS A 31 42.10 44.19 -13.56
N ASP A 32 41.03 44.31 -12.78
CA ASP A 32 40.79 45.51 -12.00
C ASP A 32 41.26 45.26 -10.57
N GLU A 33 42.56 45.47 -10.34
CA GLU A 33 43.22 45.48 -9.02
C GLU A 33 42.67 46.55 -8.05
N LYS A 34 41.63 47.29 -8.44
CA LYS A 34 41.12 48.46 -7.72
C LYS A 34 40.06 48.16 -6.65
N ASN A 35 39.47 46.96 -6.63
CA ASN A 35 38.49 46.56 -5.61
C ASN A 35 38.77 45.13 -5.09
N ALA A 36 39.75 45.00 -4.21
CA ALA A 36 40.12 43.73 -3.59
C ALA A 36 38.95 43.07 -2.82
N ASP A 37 38.08 43.87 -2.20
CA ASP A 37 36.92 43.39 -1.43
C ASP A 37 35.85 42.76 -2.35
N GLU A 38 35.58 43.33 -3.52
CA GLU A 38 34.61 42.78 -4.48
C GLU A 38 35.09 41.45 -5.08
N VAL A 39 36.40 41.34 -5.33
CA VAL A 39 37.04 40.11 -5.80
C VAL A 39 36.97 39.02 -4.73
N ALA A 40 37.20 39.36 -3.45
CA ALA A 40 37.10 38.42 -2.34
C ALA A 40 35.67 37.89 -2.15
N GLU A 41 34.67 38.78 -2.15
CA GLU A 41 33.26 38.37 -2.10
C GLU A 41 32.86 37.49 -3.28
N GLN A 42 33.35 37.81 -4.49
CA GLN A 42 33.06 37.01 -5.67
C GLN A 42 33.71 35.63 -5.60
N MET A 43 34.92 35.53 -5.07
CA MET A 43 35.59 34.24 -4.82
C MET A 43 34.85 33.40 -3.78
N ASP A 44 34.31 34.01 -2.72
CA ASP A 44 33.50 33.30 -1.73
C ASP A 44 32.15 32.84 -2.31
N ARG A 45 31.52 33.64 -3.18
CA ARG A 45 30.35 33.21 -3.96
C ARG A 45 30.66 32.01 -4.86
N ILE A 46 31.81 32.02 -5.55
CA ILE A 46 32.26 30.90 -6.39
C ILE A 46 32.50 29.63 -5.55
N LYS A 47 33.13 29.76 -4.37
CA LYS A 47 33.31 28.62 -3.45
C LYS A 47 31.98 28.04 -2.98
N GLY A 48 31.00 28.89 -2.67
CA GLY A 48 29.64 28.48 -2.33
C GLY A 48 29.01 27.64 -3.44
N LEU A 49 29.01 28.18 -4.67
CA LEU A 49 28.49 27.49 -5.86
C LEU A 49 29.20 26.16 -6.13
N ALA A 50 30.53 26.12 -5.99
CA ALA A 50 31.30 24.89 -6.16
C ALA A 50 30.95 23.83 -5.10
N LYS A 51 30.69 24.25 -3.86
CA LYS A 51 30.24 23.37 -2.78
C LYS A 51 28.85 22.82 -3.06
N ASP A 52 27.92 23.67 -3.50
CA ASP A 52 26.55 23.26 -3.83
C ASP A 52 26.55 22.26 -5.00
N LEU A 53 27.37 22.51 -6.02
CA LEU A 53 27.57 21.57 -7.12
C LEU A 53 28.09 20.21 -6.64
N LEU A 54 29.05 20.21 -5.72
CA LEU A 54 29.63 18.98 -5.17
C LEU A 54 28.59 18.20 -4.36
N LEU A 55 27.74 18.88 -3.60
CA LEU A 55 26.63 18.26 -2.88
C LEU A 55 25.59 17.68 -3.85
N SER A 56 25.25 18.40 -4.92
CA SER A 56 24.33 17.96 -5.97
C SER A 56 24.85 16.71 -6.71
N ALA A 57 26.14 16.69 -7.04
CA ALA A 57 26.79 15.52 -7.63
C ALA A 57 26.79 14.32 -6.68
N LYS A 58 27.05 14.53 -5.39
CA LYS A 58 26.98 13.46 -4.38
C LYS A 58 25.56 12.92 -4.22
N ALA A 59 24.56 13.78 -4.14
CA ALA A 59 23.17 13.36 -4.06
C ALA A 59 22.76 12.52 -5.29
N THR A 60 23.20 12.91 -6.49
CA THR A 60 22.98 12.12 -7.72
C THR A 60 23.65 10.74 -7.63
N GLN A 61 24.88 10.67 -7.12
CA GLN A 61 25.60 9.41 -6.90
C GLN A 61 24.88 8.49 -5.90
N ASP A 62 24.42 9.04 -4.77
CA ASP A 62 23.67 8.28 -3.76
C ASP A 62 22.36 7.70 -4.35
N VAL A 63 21.71 8.43 -5.28
CA VAL A 63 20.53 7.93 -6.00
C VAL A 63 20.90 6.80 -6.97
N ILE A 64 22.02 6.92 -7.70
CA ILE A 64 22.52 5.87 -8.60
C ILE A 64 22.79 4.57 -7.81
N GLU A 65 23.45 4.67 -6.65
CA GLU A 65 23.79 3.51 -5.81
C GLU A 65 22.56 2.81 -5.24
N THR A 66 21.42 3.50 -5.16
CA THR A 66 20.16 2.95 -4.65
C THR A 66 19.19 2.52 -5.76
N LEU A 67 19.65 2.49 -7.03
CA LEU A 67 18.83 2.01 -8.15
C LEU A 67 18.53 0.51 -8.01
N PRO A 68 17.25 0.11 -8.04
CA PRO A 68 16.89 -1.29 -7.94
C PRO A 68 17.37 -2.06 -9.18
N GLY A 69 17.91 -3.26 -8.95
CA GLY A 69 18.34 -4.13 -10.05
C GLY A 69 19.67 -3.76 -10.70
N LEU A 70 20.40 -2.75 -10.21
CA LEU A 70 21.71 -2.35 -10.74
C LEU A 70 22.75 -3.49 -10.65
N GLU A 71 22.64 -4.35 -9.65
CA GLU A 71 23.53 -5.49 -9.41
C GLU A 71 23.13 -6.76 -10.19
N LYS A 72 21.92 -6.80 -10.76
CA LYS A 72 21.38 -7.99 -11.44
C LYS A 72 21.58 -7.88 -12.95
N SER A 73 21.91 -8.99 -13.60
CA SER A 73 21.88 -9.03 -15.06
C SER A 73 20.43 -9.12 -15.57
N GLU A 74 20.20 -8.72 -16.82
CA GLU A 74 18.88 -8.86 -17.47
C GLU A 74 18.40 -10.32 -17.45
N ALA A 75 19.31 -11.28 -17.66
CA ALA A 75 18.99 -12.70 -17.62
C ALA A 75 18.49 -13.14 -16.24
N ASP A 76 19.13 -12.66 -15.17
CA ASP A 76 18.71 -12.96 -13.79
C ASP A 76 17.34 -12.35 -13.49
N GLN A 77 17.09 -11.13 -13.95
CA GLN A 77 15.81 -10.45 -13.79
C GLN A 77 14.67 -11.17 -14.53
N LEU A 78 14.93 -11.66 -15.74
CA LEU A 78 13.95 -12.43 -16.52
C LEU A 78 13.65 -13.78 -15.87
N GLU A 79 14.65 -14.47 -15.34
CA GLU A 79 14.46 -15.73 -14.63
C GLU A 79 13.71 -15.53 -13.31
N GLU A 80 14.01 -14.46 -12.56
CA GLU A 80 13.25 -14.07 -11.37
C GLU A 80 11.79 -13.77 -11.71
N MET A 81 11.52 -13.03 -12.80
CA MET A 81 10.14 -12.80 -13.28
C MET A 81 9.43 -14.11 -13.62
N ARG A 82 10.12 -15.05 -14.28
CA ARG A 82 9.57 -16.36 -14.59
C ARG A 82 9.21 -17.15 -13.33
N GLN A 83 10.08 -17.11 -12.32
CA GLN A 83 9.84 -17.77 -11.03
C GLN A 83 8.68 -17.13 -10.27
N LEU A 84 8.60 -15.80 -10.26
CA LEU A 84 7.49 -15.07 -9.65
C LEU A 84 6.16 -15.38 -10.33
N GLN A 85 6.14 -15.50 -11.66
CA GLN A 85 4.93 -15.90 -12.39
C GLN A 85 4.48 -17.31 -12.00
N LEU A 86 5.41 -18.26 -11.92
CA LEU A 86 5.09 -19.62 -11.51
C LEU A 86 4.54 -19.68 -10.08
N ALA A 87 5.18 -18.97 -9.15
CA ALA A 87 4.73 -18.88 -7.76
C ALA A 87 3.33 -18.23 -7.67
N SER A 88 3.08 -17.18 -8.45
CA SER A 88 1.78 -16.51 -8.50
C SER A 88 0.69 -17.44 -9.05
N ASP A 89 0.99 -18.20 -10.10
CA ASP A 89 0.04 -19.16 -10.69
C ASP A 89 -0.27 -20.32 -9.71
N GLU A 90 0.72 -20.77 -8.97
CA GLU A 90 0.56 -21.80 -7.94
C GLU A 90 -0.29 -21.27 -6.76
N GLU A 91 0.00 -20.07 -6.28
CA GLU A 91 -0.79 -19.42 -5.22
C GLU A 91 -2.24 -19.20 -5.65
N ALA A 92 -2.48 -18.78 -6.90
CA ALA A 92 -3.83 -18.63 -7.44
C ALA A 92 -4.61 -19.95 -7.45
N ARG A 93 -3.96 -21.08 -7.78
CA ARG A 93 -4.59 -22.41 -7.72
C ARG A 93 -4.90 -22.81 -6.28
N ASN A 94 -3.95 -22.60 -5.37
CA ASN A 94 -4.16 -22.90 -3.95
C ASN A 94 -5.33 -22.10 -3.36
N LEU A 95 -5.48 -20.83 -3.75
CA LEU A 95 -6.61 -20.00 -3.34
C LEU A 95 -7.95 -20.53 -3.87
N LEU A 96 -8.00 -20.99 -5.13
CA LEU A 96 -9.21 -21.60 -5.69
C LEU A 96 -9.60 -22.89 -4.96
N GLU A 97 -8.63 -23.74 -4.63
CA GLU A 97 -8.87 -24.96 -3.86
C GLU A 97 -9.38 -24.63 -2.45
N ALA A 98 -8.73 -23.69 -1.77
CA ALA A 98 -9.16 -23.23 -0.45
C ALA A 98 -10.57 -22.61 -0.46
N GLU A 99 -10.90 -21.82 -1.49
CA GLU A 99 -12.25 -21.27 -1.67
C GLU A 99 -13.28 -22.39 -1.86
N ALA A 100 -12.98 -23.37 -2.72
CA ALA A 100 -13.86 -24.49 -2.98
C ALA A 100 -14.13 -25.31 -1.70
N GLU A 101 -13.09 -25.55 -0.90
CA GLU A 101 -13.23 -26.20 0.41
C GLU A 101 -14.08 -25.37 1.37
N ALA A 102 -13.81 -24.07 1.48
CA ALA A 102 -14.57 -23.16 2.34
C ALA A 102 -16.06 -23.14 1.97
N LEU A 103 -16.39 -23.15 0.67
CA LEU A 103 -17.78 -23.24 0.19
C LEU A 103 -18.43 -24.58 0.59
N GLN A 104 -17.70 -25.69 0.52
CA GLN A 104 -18.21 -26.98 0.98
C GLN A 104 -18.48 -26.98 2.49
N TRP A 105 -17.54 -26.44 3.29
CA TRP A 105 -17.71 -26.32 4.73
C TRP A 105 -18.90 -25.42 5.10
N SER A 106 -19.04 -24.28 4.41
CA SER A 106 -20.18 -23.38 4.56
C SER A 106 -21.50 -24.08 4.26
N LYS A 107 -21.59 -24.84 3.16
CA LYS A 107 -22.78 -25.61 2.81
C LYS A 107 -23.12 -26.67 3.86
N ARG A 108 -22.12 -27.38 4.39
CA ARG A 108 -22.31 -28.37 5.48
C ARG A 108 -22.80 -27.71 6.77
N ALA A 109 -22.28 -26.53 7.10
CA ALA A 109 -22.72 -25.77 8.26
C ALA A 109 -24.17 -25.28 8.10
N GLN A 110 -24.55 -24.78 6.93
CA GLN A 110 -25.93 -24.38 6.62
C GLN A 110 -26.90 -25.56 6.74
N GLU A 111 -26.55 -26.73 6.19
CA GLU A 111 -27.39 -27.93 6.30
C GLU A 111 -27.55 -28.39 7.75
N SER A 112 -26.46 -28.35 8.53
CA SER A 112 -26.49 -28.68 9.96
C SER A 112 -27.42 -27.75 10.73
N LEU A 113 -27.34 -26.44 10.47
CA LEU A 113 -28.24 -25.44 11.06
C LEU A 113 -29.69 -25.67 10.66
N ARG A 114 -29.95 -26.02 9.38
CA ARG A 114 -31.29 -26.37 8.90
C ARG A 114 -31.88 -27.53 9.69
N VAL A 115 -31.15 -28.64 9.84
CA VAL A 115 -31.60 -29.82 10.60
C VAL A 115 -31.88 -29.46 12.06
N ILE A 116 -31.04 -28.63 12.70
CA ILE A 116 -31.26 -28.17 14.07
C ILE A 116 -32.56 -27.34 14.17
N CYS A 117 -32.80 -26.42 13.23
CA CYS A 117 -34.03 -25.63 13.20
C CYS A 117 -35.27 -26.51 13.01
N GLU A 118 -35.24 -27.43 12.04
CA GLU A 118 -36.36 -28.34 11.77
C GLU A 118 -36.67 -29.26 12.96
N THR A 119 -35.64 -29.79 13.63
CA THR A 119 -35.83 -30.64 14.82
C THR A 119 -36.39 -29.87 16.01
N ARG A 120 -35.94 -28.62 16.23
CA ARG A 120 -36.52 -27.74 17.27
C ARG A 120 -37.98 -27.39 16.98
N LEU A 121 -38.31 -27.05 15.74
CA LEU A 121 -39.68 -26.76 15.31
C LEU A 121 -40.59 -27.97 15.56
N LYS A 122 -40.19 -29.17 15.09
CA LYS A 122 -40.94 -30.42 15.32
C LYS A 122 -41.13 -30.73 16.82
N ARG A 123 -40.10 -30.51 17.65
CA ARG A 123 -40.20 -30.69 19.11
C ARG A 123 -41.17 -29.70 19.75
N SER A 124 -41.15 -28.43 19.33
CA SER A 124 -42.09 -27.41 19.84
C SER A 124 -43.54 -27.70 19.45
N ALA A 125 -43.79 -28.13 18.20
CA ALA A 125 -45.11 -28.52 17.72
C ALA A 125 -45.62 -29.78 18.44
N SER A 126 -44.76 -30.77 18.67
CA SER A 126 -45.10 -31.96 19.47
C SER A 126 -45.37 -31.63 20.94
N ALA A 127 -44.71 -30.62 21.52
CA ALA A 127 -44.96 -30.18 22.88
C ALA A 127 -46.29 -29.42 22.98
N ALA A 128 -46.60 -28.56 21.99
CA ALA A 128 -47.87 -27.86 21.90
C ALA A 128 -49.07 -28.81 21.72
N ALA A 129 -48.91 -29.88 20.93
CA ALA A 129 -49.94 -30.90 20.72
C ALA A 129 -50.20 -31.80 21.95
N ARG A 130 -49.33 -31.79 22.97
CA ARG A 130 -49.50 -32.55 24.22
C ARG A 130 -50.19 -31.75 25.33
N LEU A 131 -50.48 -30.46 25.12
CA LEU A 131 -51.30 -29.68 26.05
C LEU A 131 -52.78 -29.97 25.75
N PRO A 132 -53.58 -30.43 26.74
CA PRO A 132 -55.01 -30.67 26.52
C PRO A 132 -55.74 -29.34 26.27
N PRO A 133 -56.86 -29.34 25.54
CA PRO A 133 -57.68 -28.13 25.39
C PRO A 133 -58.17 -27.70 26.79
N SER A 134 -57.74 -26.51 27.21
CA SER A 134 -58.29 -25.86 28.40
C SER A 134 -59.78 -25.67 28.18
N VAL A 135 -60.57 -26.38 28.98
CA VAL A 135 -62.03 -26.37 28.94
C VAL A 135 -62.48 -24.93 29.21
N ALA A 136 -63.13 -24.34 28.22
CA ALA A 136 -63.91 -23.13 28.40
C ALA A 136 -65.02 -23.42 29.43
N THR A 137 -64.88 -22.87 30.63
CA THR A 137 -65.96 -22.89 31.62
C THR A 137 -66.85 -21.67 31.41
N THR A 138 -68.03 -21.99 30.90
CA THR A 138 -69.29 -21.26 30.75
C THR A 138 -69.66 -20.31 31.90
N THR A 139 -70.27 -19.20 31.48
CA THR A 139 -71.07 -18.15 32.15
C THR A 139 -71.83 -18.46 33.46
N LEU A 140 -71.71 -17.51 34.42
CA LEU A 140 -72.71 -16.82 35.30
C LEU A 140 -73.88 -17.59 35.98
N PRO A 141 -74.26 -17.25 37.24
CA PRO A 141 -75.11 -16.06 37.54
C PRO A 141 -74.64 -15.26 38.77
N SER A 142 -74.72 -13.92 38.76
CA SER A 142 -75.84 -13.10 39.27
C SER A 142 -76.42 -13.56 40.62
N THR A 143 -76.16 -12.78 41.70
CA THR A 143 -77.14 -12.21 42.64
C THR A 143 -76.42 -11.44 43.76
N ALA A 144 -76.88 -10.20 44.01
CA ALA A 144 -77.09 -9.50 45.32
C ALA A 144 -75.97 -9.52 46.39
N ASP A 145 -75.72 -8.49 47.19
CA ASP A 145 -76.44 -7.25 47.49
C ASP A 145 -75.48 -6.29 48.21
N ALA A 146 -75.96 -5.05 48.37
CA ALA A 146 -75.37 -3.94 49.12
C ALA A 146 -75.25 -4.18 50.63
#